data_AF-A0A3B9NLP1-F1
#
_entry.id   AF-A0A3B9NLP1-F1
#
_cell.length_a   1.000
_cell.length_b   1.000
_cell.length_c   1.000
_cell.angle_alpha   90.00
_cell.angle_beta   90.00
_cell.angle_gamma   90.00
#
_symmetry.space_group_name_H-M   'P 1'
#
loop_
_entity.id
_entity.type
_entity.pdbx_description
1 polymer ?
#
loop_
_entity_poly.entity_id
_entity_poly.type
_entity_poly.pdbx_seq_one_letter_code
_entity_poly.pdbx_strand_id
1 'polypeptide(L)'
;MAELNQDSGKKGKGGKVRSKKNGGKVDLTAMVDLAFLLITFFMLTTSLNKPQAMDVAMPDKNKIKEQQSDELLTADNRSLTILLGSDNKVSWVYGQVARPIEGPTVAGYGADGIRKVLMEKKAYVPRVSGGKDMIVIIRP
;
A
#
# COMPACT_ATOMS: atom_id res chain seq x y z
N MET A 1 11.11 0.49 -33.71
CA MET A 1 12.46 0.93 -34.15
C MET A 1 12.46 2.44 -34.15
N ALA A 2 13.42 3.04 -33.44
CA ALA A 2 13.60 4.48 -33.41
C ALA A 2 14.72 4.84 -34.38
N GLU A 3 14.37 5.20 -35.62
CA GLU A 3 15.36 5.53 -36.66
C GLU A 3 15.51 7.05 -36.81
N LEU A 4 16.74 7.53 -36.92
CA LEU A 4 17.03 8.90 -37.34
C LEU A 4 17.35 8.90 -38.83
N ASN A 5 16.40 9.38 -39.66
CA ASN A 5 16.67 9.64 -41.07
C ASN A 5 17.48 10.93 -41.20
N GLN A 6 18.76 10.81 -41.55
CA GLN A 6 19.56 11.94 -41.99
C GLN A 6 19.16 12.30 -43.43
N ASP A 7 18.19 13.20 -43.60
CA ASP A 7 17.90 13.80 -44.90
C ASP A 7 19.05 14.76 -45.28
N SER A 8 19.94 14.30 -46.16
CA SER A 8 21.02 15.13 -46.69
C SER A 8 20.45 16.09 -47.75
N GLY A 9 19.80 17.15 -47.29
CA GLY A 9 19.27 18.21 -48.15
C GLY A 9 20.38 18.93 -48.91
N LYS A 10 20.41 18.80 -50.24
CA LYS A 10 21.05 19.80 -51.10
C LYS A 10 20.26 20.01 -52.39
N LYS A 11 19.31 20.95 -52.34
CA LYS A 11 18.61 21.50 -53.52
C LYS A 11 19.44 22.69 -54.01
N GLY A 12 20.34 22.45 -54.96
CA GLY A 12 21.16 23.49 -55.61
C GLY A 12 21.45 23.11 -57.06
N LYS A 13 20.90 23.88 -58.00
CA LYS A 13 21.06 23.76 -59.46
C LYS A 13 22.54 23.62 -59.85
N GLY A 14 22.92 22.50 -60.47
CA GLY A 14 24.22 22.32 -61.11
C GLY A 14 24.54 20.85 -61.36
N GLY A 15 24.46 20.43 -62.63
CA GLY A 15 24.52 19.04 -63.08
C GLY A 15 25.84 18.30 -62.87
N LYS A 16 26.09 17.82 -61.65
CA LYS A 16 26.96 16.68 -61.38
C LYS A 16 26.17 15.59 -60.69
N VAL A 17 25.97 14.46 -61.37
CA VAL A 17 25.40 13.24 -60.79
C VAL A 17 26.41 12.67 -59.80
N ARG A 18 26.41 13.19 -58.57
CA ARG A 18 27.16 12.60 -57.47
C ARG A 18 26.32 11.46 -56.92
N SER A 19 26.88 10.26 -56.84
CA SER A 19 26.24 9.09 -56.23
C SER A 19 25.55 9.50 -54.93
N LYS A 20 24.24 9.20 -54.80
CA LYS A 20 23.51 9.34 -53.54
C LYS A 20 24.20 8.42 -52.53
N LYS A 21 25.09 8.97 -51.70
CA LYS A 21 25.45 8.35 -50.43
C LYS A 21 24.17 8.39 -49.60
N ASN A 22 23.40 7.31 -49.60
CA ASN A 22 22.40 7.11 -48.57
C ASN A 22 23.17 7.16 -47.24
N GLY A 23 22.98 8.23 -46.47
CA GLY A 23 23.49 8.29 -45.10
C GLY A 23 23.01 7.03 -44.37
N GLY A 24 23.93 6.32 -43.72
CA GLY A 24 23.58 5.14 -42.95
C GLY A 24 22.51 5.52 -41.93
N LYS A 25 21.41 4.76 -41.90
CA LYS A 25 20.37 4.93 -40.89
C LYS A 25 20.98 4.68 -39.51
N VAL A 26 20.80 5.62 -38.59
CA VAL A 26 21.23 5.45 -37.20
C VAL A 26 20.04 4.92 -36.42
N ASP A 27 20.15 3.69 -35.93
CA ASP A 27 19.18 3.08 -35.03
C ASP A 27 19.44 3.54 -33.59
N LEU A 28 18.46 4.22 -32.99
CA LEU A 28 18.49 4.71 -31.61
C LEU A 28 17.74 3.78 -30.65
N THR A 29 17.31 2.60 -31.09
CA THR A 29 16.48 1.68 -30.29
C THR A 29 17.12 1.37 -28.92
N ALA A 30 18.44 1.22 -28.84
CA ALA A 30 19.14 1.02 -27.57
C ALA A 30 19.13 2.28 -26.65
N MET A 31 19.13 3.49 -27.21
CA MET A 31 19.07 4.73 -26.42
C MET A 31 17.65 5.03 -25.91
N VAL A 32 16.63 4.67 -26.69
CA VAL A 32 15.23 4.85 -26.31
C VAL A 32 14.84 3.92 -25.16
N ASP A 33 15.36 2.69 -25.15
CA ASP A 33 15.07 1.72 -24.09
C ASP A 33 15.64 2.17 -22.73
N LEU A 34 16.87 2.72 -22.70
CA LEU A 34 17.43 3.31 -21.49
C LEU A 34 16.60 4.48 -20.96
N ALA A 35 16.11 5.35 -21.84
CA ALA A 35 15.24 6.46 -21.44
C ALA A 35 13.88 5.98 -20.91
N PHE A 36 13.29 4.95 -21.53
CA PHE A 36 12.04 4.36 -21.07
C PHE A 36 12.18 3.68 -19.71
N LEU A 37 13.30 2.97 -19.50
CA LEU A 37 13.63 2.34 -18.22
C LEU A 37 13.83 3.40 -17.12
N LEU A 38 14.48 4.53 -17.44
CA LEU A 38 14.65 5.62 -16.49
C LEU A 38 13.34 6.32 -16.14
N ILE A 39 12.45 6.59 -17.11
CA ILE A 39 11.15 7.23 -16.84
C ILE A 39 10.27 6.32 -15.99
N THR A 40 10.20 5.03 -16.30
CA THR A 40 9.40 4.06 -15.55
C THR A 40 9.95 3.85 -14.15
N PHE A 41 11.28 3.71 -14.01
CA PHE A 41 11.95 3.64 -12.71
C PHE A 41 11.70 4.90 -11.88
N PHE A 42 11.85 6.10 -12.45
CA PHE A 42 11.64 7.36 -11.75
C PHE A 42 10.16 7.57 -11.36
N MET A 43 9.21 7.21 -12.22
CA MET A 43 7.78 7.25 -11.87
C MET A 43 7.40 6.22 -10.79
N LEU A 44 7.93 5.00 -10.86
CA LEU A 44 7.65 3.98 -9.85
C LEU A 44 8.26 4.33 -8.49
N THR A 45 9.54 4.72 -8.48
CA THR A 45 10.25 5.12 -7.24
C THR A 45 9.65 6.35 -6.59
N THR A 46 9.14 7.32 -7.36
CA THR A 46 8.42 8.48 -6.79
C THR A 46 7.10 8.09 -6.14
N SER A 47 6.42 7.05 -6.62
CA SER A 47 5.17 6.56 -6.01
C SER A 47 5.39 5.84 -4.67
N LEU A 48 6.48 5.06 -4.55
CA LEU A 48 6.81 4.31 -3.34
C LEU A 48 7.35 5.21 -2.22
N ASN A 49 7.86 6.40 -2.54
CA ASN A 49 8.46 7.31 -1.57
C ASN A 49 7.44 8.22 -0.85
N LYS A 50 6.15 8.09 -1.15
CA LYS A 50 5.09 8.81 -0.41
C LYS A 50 4.82 8.08 0.90
N PRO A 51 5.20 8.62 2.08
CA PRO A 51 4.86 7.98 3.33
C PRO A 51 3.33 7.90 3.45
N GLN A 52 2.80 6.69 3.51
CA GLN A 52 1.41 6.46 3.90
C GLN A 52 1.33 6.62 5.42
N ALA A 53 1.24 7.88 5.87
CA ALA A 53 1.07 8.18 7.29
C ALA A 53 -0.35 7.74 7.71
N MET A 54 -0.41 6.79 8.64
CA MET A 54 -1.64 6.44 9.34
C MET A 54 -1.71 7.28 10.61
N ASP A 55 -2.79 8.04 10.80
CA ASP A 55 -3.04 8.75 12.06
C ASP A 55 -3.39 7.70 13.13
N VAL A 56 -2.53 7.58 14.15
CA VAL A 56 -2.71 6.65 15.26
C VAL A 56 -3.05 7.46 16.50
N ALA A 57 -4.32 7.46 16.87
CA ALA A 57 -4.76 7.99 18.16
C ALA A 57 -4.19 7.10 19.28
N MET A 58 -3.08 7.50 19.88
CA MET A 58 -2.55 6.84 21.07
C MET A 58 -3.43 7.18 22.28
N PRO A 59 -3.80 6.20 23.13
CA PRO A 59 -4.54 6.48 24.34
C PRO A 59 -3.70 7.27 25.36
N ASP A 60 -4.33 8.20 26.08
CA ASP A 60 -3.69 9.00 27.11
C ASP A 60 -3.16 8.12 28.26
N LYS A 61 -1.83 8.07 28.42
CA LYS A 61 -1.17 7.31 29.50
C LYS A 61 -1.57 7.79 30.91
N ASN A 62 -1.97 9.06 31.03
CA ASN A 62 -2.26 9.71 32.31
C ASN A 62 -3.69 9.46 32.81
N LYS A 63 -4.63 9.02 31.96
CA LYS A 63 -6.01 8.68 32.38
C LYS A 63 -6.14 7.29 33.01
N ILE A 64 -5.07 6.48 32.97
CA ILE A 64 -5.06 5.13 33.54
C ILE A 64 -5.06 5.17 35.09
N LYS A 65 -4.67 6.29 35.70
CA LYS A 65 -4.52 6.40 37.17
C LYS A 65 -5.74 6.97 37.92
N GLU A 66 -6.57 7.78 37.28
CA GLU A 66 -7.70 8.46 37.95
C GLU A 66 -9.05 7.76 37.75
N GLN A 67 -9.09 6.75 36.88
CA GLN A 67 -10.25 5.86 36.75
C GLN A 67 -9.77 4.42 36.96
N GLN A 68 -9.52 4.09 38.24
CA GLN A 68 -9.78 2.73 38.74
C GLN A 68 -11.30 2.49 38.75
N SER A 69 -11.92 2.56 37.59
CA SER A 69 -12.94 1.58 37.28
C SER A 69 -12.20 0.58 36.41
N ASP A 70 -12.37 -0.72 36.65
CA ASP A 70 -11.90 -1.80 35.74
C ASP A 70 -12.68 -1.78 34.38
N GLU A 71 -13.03 -0.57 33.97
CA GLU A 71 -14.01 -0.10 33.02
C GLU A 71 -13.37 1.15 32.36
N LEU A 72 -12.13 1.02 31.86
CA LEU A 72 -11.94 1.44 30.47
C LEU A 72 -12.89 0.56 29.66
N LEU A 73 -14.17 0.96 29.67
CA LEU A 73 -15.35 0.41 29.03
C LEU A 73 -15.03 0.27 27.54
N THR A 74 -14.22 -0.72 27.22
CA THR A 74 -14.07 -1.20 25.86
C THR A 74 -15.37 -1.93 25.64
N ALA A 75 -16.43 -1.17 25.32
CA ALA A 75 -17.77 -1.69 25.15
C ALA A 75 -17.66 -2.98 24.36
N ASP A 76 -18.20 -4.08 24.89
CA ASP A 76 -17.89 -5.43 24.40
C ASP A 76 -18.15 -5.54 22.89
N ASN A 77 -19.09 -4.75 22.39
CA ASN A 77 -19.44 -4.64 20.97
C ASN A 77 -18.44 -3.84 20.10
N ARG A 78 -17.38 -3.26 20.66
CA ARG A 78 -16.42 -2.38 19.95
C ARG A 78 -14.97 -2.82 20.03
N SER A 79 -14.63 -3.78 20.86
CA SER A 79 -13.27 -4.32 20.99
C SER A 79 -12.98 -5.39 19.96
N LEU A 80 -11.85 -5.29 19.28
CA LEU A 80 -11.22 -6.41 18.58
C LEU A 80 -9.79 -6.56 19.09
N THR A 81 -9.51 -7.63 19.82
CA THR A 81 -8.18 -7.94 20.33
C THR A 81 -7.46 -8.86 19.36
N ILE A 82 -6.24 -8.49 18.98
CA ILE A 82 -5.36 -9.25 18.11
C ILE A 82 -4.16 -9.68 18.95
N LEU A 83 -3.95 -10.99 19.04
CA LEU A 83 -2.85 -11.65 19.71
C LEU A 83 -1.85 -12.09 18.64
N LEU A 84 -0.65 -11.55 18.71
CA LEU A 84 0.44 -11.89 17.80
C LEU A 84 1.09 -13.19 18.29
N GLY A 85 0.92 -14.28 17.54
CA GLY A 85 1.50 -15.58 17.89
C GLY A 85 2.82 -15.85 17.17
N SER A 86 3.46 -16.96 17.52
CA SER A 86 4.59 -17.51 16.76
C SER A 86 4.14 -18.06 15.39
N ASP A 87 5.11 -18.36 14.52
CA ASP A 87 4.89 -19.06 13.24
C ASP A 87 3.96 -18.35 12.24
N ASN A 88 4.04 -17.01 12.18
CA ASN A 88 3.20 -16.18 11.31
C ASN A 88 1.68 -16.42 11.51
N LYS A 89 1.27 -16.77 12.73
CA LYS A 89 -0.14 -16.92 13.10
C LYS A 89 -0.59 -15.76 13.97
N VAL A 90 -1.84 -15.36 13.77
CA VAL A 90 -2.51 -14.32 14.56
C VAL A 90 -3.77 -14.93 15.14
N SER A 91 -3.97 -14.82 16.44
CA SER A 91 -5.25 -15.16 17.07
C SER A 91 -6.02 -13.87 17.30
N TRP A 92 -7.29 -13.84 16.94
CA TRP A 92 -8.13 -12.66 17.18
C TRP A 92 -9.36 -13.02 18.01
N VAL A 93 -9.82 -12.04 18.79
CA VAL A 93 -10.97 -12.14 19.69
C VAL A 93 -11.80 -10.87 19.54
N TYR A 94 -13.09 -11.01 19.24
CA TYR A 94 -14.04 -9.90 19.25
C TYR A 94 -14.74 -9.83 20.61
N GLY A 95 -14.72 -8.65 21.22
CA GLY A 95 -15.15 -8.41 22.59
C GLY A 95 -14.02 -8.49 23.62
N GLN A 96 -14.42 -8.53 24.89
CA GLN A 96 -13.46 -8.64 26.00
C GLN A 96 -12.79 -10.01 25.99
N VAL A 97 -11.47 -10.06 26.23
CA VAL A 97 -10.74 -11.33 26.30
C VAL A 97 -11.30 -12.25 27.40
N ALA A 98 -11.79 -11.68 28.51
CA ALA A 98 -12.41 -12.44 29.59
C ALA A 98 -13.81 -12.98 29.25
N ARG A 99 -14.52 -12.33 28.31
CA ARG A 99 -15.88 -12.66 27.88
C ARG A 99 -16.01 -12.40 26.37
N PRO A 100 -15.45 -13.29 25.53
CA PRO A 100 -15.42 -13.07 24.09
C PRO A 100 -16.85 -13.17 23.52
N ILE A 101 -17.21 -12.25 22.64
CA ILE A 101 -18.42 -12.35 21.82
C ILE A 101 -18.18 -13.36 20.69
N GLU A 102 -16.96 -13.36 20.12
CA GLU A 102 -16.55 -14.28 19.07
C GLU A 102 -15.04 -14.54 19.11
N GLY A 103 -14.63 -15.78 18.82
CA GLY A 103 -13.24 -16.24 18.92
C GLY A 103 -12.93 -16.95 20.25
N PRO A 104 -11.65 -17.28 20.53
CA PRO A 104 -10.45 -16.98 19.73
C PRO A 104 -10.38 -17.81 18.45
N THR A 105 -10.06 -17.16 17.34
CA THR A 105 -9.86 -17.81 16.04
C THR A 105 -8.48 -17.47 15.49
N VAL A 106 -7.79 -18.48 14.96
CA VAL A 106 -6.48 -18.30 14.34
C VAL A 106 -6.65 -17.93 12.87
N ALA A 107 -6.00 -16.86 12.45
CA ALA A 107 -5.92 -16.39 11.08
C ALA A 107 -4.46 -16.15 10.67
N GLY A 108 -4.16 -16.28 9.38
CA GLY A 108 -2.88 -15.87 8.82
C GLY A 108 -2.83 -14.37 8.48
N TYR A 109 -1.66 -13.88 8.08
CA TYR A 109 -1.44 -12.49 7.64
C TYR A 109 -1.89 -12.22 6.19
N GLY A 110 -2.33 -13.24 5.45
CA GLY A 110 -2.76 -13.11 4.05
C GLY A 110 -4.05 -12.29 3.86
N ALA A 111 -4.38 -12.02 2.59
CA ALA A 111 -5.59 -11.26 2.22
C ALA A 111 -6.89 -11.90 2.75
N ASP A 112 -6.94 -13.24 2.76
CA ASP A 112 -8.07 -14.02 3.28
C ASP A 112 -8.03 -14.28 4.79
N GLY A 113 -6.97 -13.84 5.47
CA GLY A 113 -6.78 -14.02 6.90
C GLY A 113 -7.27 -12.82 7.71
N ILE A 114 -6.38 -12.25 8.52
CA ILE A 114 -6.72 -11.17 9.46
C ILE A 114 -7.29 -9.92 8.78
N ARG A 115 -6.88 -9.64 7.53
CA ARG A 115 -7.39 -8.49 6.76
C ARG A 115 -8.89 -8.61 6.51
N LYS A 116 -9.37 -9.79 6.12
CA LYS A 116 -10.79 -10.05 5.87
C LYS A 116 -11.61 -9.82 7.14
N VAL A 117 -11.15 -10.39 8.26
CA VAL A 117 -11.77 -10.22 9.58
C VAL A 117 -11.83 -8.74 9.98
N LEU A 118 -10.74 -8.00 9.80
CA LEU A 118 -10.68 -6.57 10.12
C LEU A 118 -11.66 -5.75 9.29
N MET A 119 -11.79 -6.04 7.99
CA MET A 119 -12.72 -5.34 7.10
C MET A 119 -14.17 -5.64 7.45
N GLU A 120 -14.49 -6.90 7.75
CA GLU A 120 -15.83 -7.32 8.18
C GLU A 120 -16.22 -6.66 9.51
N LYS A 121 -15.34 -6.70 10.52
CA LYS A 121 -15.60 -6.10 11.83
C LYS A 121 -15.62 -4.58 11.79
N LYS A 122 -14.78 -3.94 10.95
CA LYS A 122 -14.85 -2.49 10.71
C LYS A 122 -16.22 -2.05 10.18
N ALA A 123 -16.88 -2.85 9.34
CA ALA A 123 -18.22 -2.54 8.84
C ALA A 123 -19.32 -2.89 9.86
N TYR A 124 -19.12 -3.95 10.65
CA TYR A 124 -20.10 -4.44 11.63
C TYR A 124 -20.18 -3.58 12.89
N VAL A 125 -19.04 -3.22 13.49
CA VAL A 125 -18.96 -2.57 14.80
C VAL A 125 -19.70 -1.22 14.85
N PRO A 126 -19.57 -0.30 13.87
CA PRO A 126 -20.33 0.94 13.89
C PRO A 126 -21.84 0.75 13.85
N ARG A 127 -22.34 -0.32 13.20
CA ARG A 127 -23.79 -0.63 13.14
C ARG A 127 -24.34 -1.03 14.50
N VAL A 128 -23.58 -1.83 15.25
CA VAL A 128 -24.00 -2.31 16.58
C VAL A 128 -23.66 -1.36 17.72
N SER A 129 -22.76 -0.40 17.48
CA SER A 129 -22.29 0.55 18.48
C SER A 129 -22.91 1.95 18.36
N GLY A 130 -23.93 2.14 17.51
CA GLY A 130 -24.57 3.45 17.31
C GLY A 130 -23.63 4.47 16.65
N GLY A 131 -22.87 4.05 15.63
CA GLY A 131 -22.04 4.92 14.81
C GLY A 131 -20.62 5.17 15.34
N LYS A 132 -20.21 4.50 16.42
CA LYS A 132 -18.86 4.65 16.96
C LYS A 132 -17.86 3.68 16.33
N ASP A 133 -16.61 4.12 16.19
CA ASP A 133 -15.55 3.33 15.58
C ASP A 133 -15.11 2.13 16.43
N MET A 134 -14.56 1.13 15.74
CA MET A 134 -13.95 -0.07 16.32
C MET A 134 -12.60 0.24 16.96
N ILE A 135 -12.37 -0.34 18.15
CA ILE A 135 -11.11 -0.25 18.87
C ILE A 135 -10.35 -1.56 18.64
N VAL A 136 -9.17 -1.46 18.04
CA VAL A 136 -8.27 -2.60 17.84
C VAL A 136 -7.18 -2.59 18.89
N ILE A 137 -7.09 -3.66 19.68
CA ILE A 137 -6.07 -3.84 20.71
C ILE A 137 -5.06 -4.86 20.18
N ILE A 138 -3.80 -4.46 20.03
CA ILE A 138 -2.72 -5.36 19.60
C ILE A 138 -1.92 -5.74 20.83
N ARG A 139 -1.86 -7.05 21.12
CA ARG A 139 -1.04 -7.61 22.20
C ARG A 139 0.05 -8.52 21.61
N PRO A 140 1.31 -8.31 21.99
CA PRO A 140 2.41 -9.21 21.64
C PRO A 140 2.32 -10.53 22.42
#